data_AF-A0A7W1DEX6-F1
#
_entry.id   AF-A0A7W1DEX6-F1
#
_cell.length_a   1.000
_cell.length_b   1.000
_cell.length_c   1.000
_cell.angle_alpha   90.00
_cell.angle_beta   90.00
_cell.angle_gamma   90.00
#
_symmetry.space_group_name_H-M   'P 1'
#
loop_
_entity.id
_entity.type
_entity.pdbx_description
1 polymer ?
#
loop_
_entity_poly.entity_id
_entity_poly.type
_entity_poly.pdbx_seq_one_letter_code
_entity_poly.pdbx_strand_id
1 'polypeptide(L)'
;DGGFTWERPHKLRGGDHPQMVVDQSTGRFANRIYFTAMYGVRNLAVSRSEDDGKTFIGPVKIPNPRGVWILNLKPFVLNDGTLFVPYVMWDDTNGKQTRTARSQIEFVMSNDGGVTFSAPVKVADTPSRSPLGTKLEGSFAKQSNYASFDVDPKTDQIYVVWCNDDAGKLRAFFSTSKNRGKTWSEPKAIDANIPVWADQYQTHLAVNKDGIIGVMWYDTRDCEKQDCYNLYFSASTDGGATFLPAKKASSETSFPISSKNLTPFYGFVIPGKDSSEIRYRSAFGRWANGGDYLGFIADAEGAFRPFWIDSRNGVFQVFTTRIKVGKEEPLPANLQTISVRDKIQLMSDPPEYDFAKKEAVVQIRLRNISTENIYGAIKLELKKTNGWKVIDANGLESETTTIDFSKSLGDWKYLPVGAVSEPVKVRFKFDGLPTPLATPRPDGLATPLATPSFNFDISGFLATTPLNK
;
A
#
# COMPACT_ATOMS: atom_id res chain seq x y z
N ASP A 1 7.45 -17.47 14.31
CA ASP A 1 6.32 -18.34 13.88
C ASP A 1 5.50 -17.74 12.73
N GLY A 2 5.98 -16.73 11.99
CA GLY A 2 5.17 -16.00 10.99
C GLY A 2 4.45 -14.77 11.55
N GLY A 3 4.74 -14.37 12.79
CA GLY A 3 4.15 -13.19 13.44
C GLY A 3 2.88 -13.48 14.24
N PHE A 4 2.61 -14.77 14.54
CA PHE A 4 1.46 -15.17 15.35
C PHE A 4 1.69 -14.92 16.84
N THR A 5 2.93 -15.00 17.31
CA THR A 5 3.35 -14.66 18.67
C THR A 5 4.38 -13.54 18.65
N TRP A 6 4.35 -12.73 19.71
CA TRP A 6 5.22 -11.58 19.89
C TRP A 6 5.86 -11.66 21.27
N GLU A 7 7.18 -11.52 21.32
CA GLU A 7 7.90 -11.33 22.56
C GLU A 7 7.59 -9.96 23.17
N ARG A 8 8.06 -9.70 24.40
CA ARG A 8 7.89 -8.37 24.99
C ARG A 8 8.65 -7.33 24.16
N PRO A 9 8.07 -6.14 23.92
CA PRO A 9 8.73 -5.12 23.12
C PRO A 9 9.99 -4.59 23.82
N HIS A 10 11.07 -4.46 23.06
CA HIS A 10 12.25 -3.72 23.50
C HIS A 10 11.96 -2.21 23.45
N LYS A 11 12.29 -1.50 24.53
CA LYS A 11 12.13 -0.05 24.60
C LYS A 11 13.39 0.65 24.08
N LEU A 12 13.31 1.21 22.89
CA LEU A 12 14.33 2.11 22.36
C LEU A 12 14.07 3.53 22.84
N ARG A 13 15.12 4.35 22.85
CA ARG A 13 14.96 5.80 22.91
C ARG A 13 14.21 6.22 21.64
N GLY A 14 12.91 6.46 21.79
CA GLY A 14 11.98 6.67 20.68
C GLY A 14 12.33 7.89 19.83
N GLY A 15 11.58 8.09 18.76
CA GLY A 15 11.75 9.21 17.85
C GLY A 15 10.61 9.24 16.84
N ASP A 16 10.50 10.33 16.11
CA ASP A 16 9.52 10.47 15.04
C ASP A 16 10.04 9.83 13.73
N HIS A 17 9.13 9.40 12.86
CA HIS A 17 9.45 8.71 11.59
C HIS A 17 10.53 7.61 11.72
N PRO A 18 10.33 6.58 12.57
CA PRO A 18 11.30 5.49 12.70
C PRO A 18 11.39 4.66 11.41
N GLN A 19 12.60 4.30 11.02
CA GLN A 19 12.91 3.45 9.88
C GLN A 19 13.90 2.36 10.29
N MET A 20 13.93 1.26 9.56
CA MET A 20 14.80 0.13 9.88
C MET A 20 15.31 -0.54 8.62
N VAL A 21 16.54 -1.06 8.68
CA VAL A 21 17.10 -2.00 7.71
C VAL A 21 17.92 -3.06 8.42
N VAL A 22 17.90 -4.29 7.89
CA VAL A 22 18.81 -5.36 8.28
C VAL A 22 19.86 -5.49 7.19
N ASP A 23 21.13 -5.55 7.56
CA ASP A 23 22.22 -5.85 6.64
C ASP A 23 22.06 -7.29 6.11
N GLN A 24 21.62 -7.42 4.86
CA GLN A 24 21.49 -8.69 4.14
C GLN A 24 22.70 -8.98 3.24
N SER A 25 23.75 -8.17 3.32
CA SER A 25 25.00 -8.41 2.59
C SER A 25 25.79 -9.55 3.23
N THR A 26 26.82 -10.02 2.52
CA THR A 26 27.85 -10.90 3.09
C THR A 26 29.04 -10.11 3.65
N GLY A 27 28.86 -8.80 3.89
CA GLY A 27 29.89 -7.88 4.35
C GLY A 27 30.21 -8.01 5.83
N ARG A 28 31.10 -7.13 6.32
CA ARG A 28 31.60 -7.15 7.71
C ARG A 28 30.50 -7.01 8.77
N PHE A 29 29.36 -6.41 8.40
CA PHE A 29 28.26 -6.11 9.30
C PHE A 29 27.01 -6.94 9.02
N ALA A 30 27.13 -8.06 8.30
CA ALA A 30 26.03 -8.96 8.01
C ALA A 30 25.14 -9.25 9.24
N ASN A 31 23.83 -9.25 9.04
CA ASN A 31 22.77 -9.38 10.06
C ASN A 31 22.63 -8.21 11.05
N ARG A 32 23.46 -7.16 10.96
CA ARG A 32 23.28 -5.97 11.78
C ARG A 32 21.96 -5.29 11.48
N ILE A 33 21.22 -4.95 12.53
CA ILE A 33 19.97 -4.19 12.41
C ILE A 33 20.29 -2.72 12.66
N TYR A 34 19.91 -1.86 11.74
CA TYR A 34 20.00 -0.41 11.89
C TYR A 34 18.61 0.18 12.06
N PHE A 35 18.46 1.04 13.05
CA PHE A 35 17.25 1.79 13.34
C PHE A 35 17.56 3.28 13.25
N THR A 36 16.86 4.01 12.38
CA THR A 36 17.02 5.46 12.24
C THR A 36 15.75 6.16 12.67
N ALA A 37 15.87 7.28 13.38
CA ALA A 37 14.72 8.05 13.83
C ALA A 37 15.05 9.53 14.05
N MET A 38 14.01 10.37 14.01
CA MET A 38 14.10 11.80 14.30
C MET A 38 13.98 12.07 15.80
N TYR A 39 14.94 12.79 16.36
CA TYR A 39 14.97 13.24 17.75
C TYR A 39 14.66 14.74 17.80
N GLY A 40 13.39 15.05 17.58
CA GLY A 40 12.93 16.40 17.25
C GLY A 40 13.16 16.74 15.77
N VAL A 41 12.82 17.96 15.38
CA VAL A 41 12.68 18.32 13.95
C VAL A 41 14.01 18.53 13.20
N ARG A 42 15.15 18.57 13.92
CA ARG A 42 16.49 18.88 13.34
C ARG A 42 17.55 17.81 13.60
N ASN A 43 17.22 16.74 14.32
CA ASN A 43 18.20 15.71 14.67
C ASN A 43 17.75 14.37 14.10
N LEU A 44 18.57 13.80 13.23
CA LEU A 44 18.46 12.41 12.80
C LEU A 44 19.58 11.60 13.46
N ALA A 45 19.29 10.38 13.88
CA ALA A 45 20.32 9.53 14.47
C ALA A 45 20.06 8.04 14.21
N VAL A 46 21.12 7.25 14.31
CA VAL A 46 21.11 5.80 14.05
C VAL A 46 21.42 5.06 15.34
N SER A 47 20.58 4.10 15.70
CA SER A 47 20.90 3.04 16.65
C SER A 47 21.16 1.75 15.87
N ARG A 48 21.97 0.86 16.42
CA ARG A 48 22.25 -0.43 15.78
C ARG A 48 22.18 -1.58 16.78
N SER A 49 21.79 -2.75 16.33
CA SER A 49 21.89 -3.99 17.11
C SER A 49 22.88 -4.93 16.45
N GLU A 50 23.73 -5.53 17.27
CA GLU A 50 24.77 -6.49 16.89
C GLU A 50 24.43 -7.91 17.38
N ASP A 51 23.22 -8.11 17.91
CA ASP A 51 22.76 -9.30 18.63
C ASP A 51 21.31 -9.68 18.29
N ASP A 52 20.93 -9.57 17.01
CA ASP A 52 19.61 -9.90 16.46
C ASP A 52 18.44 -9.16 17.14
N GLY A 53 18.64 -7.88 17.48
CA GLY A 53 17.62 -6.99 18.03
C GLY A 53 17.43 -7.09 19.54
N LYS A 54 18.25 -7.89 20.25
CA LYS A 54 18.15 -8.03 21.72
C LYS A 54 18.58 -6.76 22.44
N THR A 55 19.64 -6.11 21.98
CA THR A 55 20.12 -4.82 22.51
C THR A 55 20.47 -3.86 21.38
N PHE A 56 20.46 -2.56 21.69
CA PHE A 56 20.77 -1.51 20.72
C PHE A 56 21.82 -0.54 21.28
N ILE A 57 22.83 -0.24 20.47
CA ILE A 57 23.90 0.71 20.73
C ILE A 57 23.56 2.03 20.02
N GLY A 58 23.72 3.15 20.70
CA GLY A 58 23.46 4.49 20.16
C GLY A 58 22.47 5.31 21.02
N PRO A 59 21.82 6.35 20.44
CA PRO A 59 21.87 6.74 19.03
C PRO A 59 23.12 7.56 18.66
N VAL A 60 23.71 7.30 17.50
CA VAL A 60 24.77 8.10 16.88
C VAL A 60 24.14 9.15 15.97
N LYS A 61 24.41 10.42 16.25
CA LYS A 61 23.80 11.55 15.51
C LYS A 61 24.37 11.69 14.10
N ILE A 62 23.49 11.88 13.13
CA ILE A 62 23.83 12.23 11.75
C ILE A 62 24.20 13.73 11.69
N PRO A 63 25.28 14.11 10.98
CA PRO A 63 25.64 15.51 10.80
C PRO A 63 24.52 16.33 10.17
N ASN A 64 24.15 17.43 10.80
CA ASN A 64 23.25 18.46 10.26
C ASN A 64 23.95 19.83 10.38
N PRO A 65 24.97 20.10 9.55
CA PRO A 65 25.79 21.31 9.69
C PRO A 65 24.98 22.59 9.44
N ARG A 66 23.87 22.49 8.69
CA ARG A 66 22.97 23.62 8.42
C ARG A 66 21.98 23.89 9.56
N GLY A 67 21.78 22.94 10.47
CA GLY A 67 20.86 23.09 11.60
C GLY A 67 19.39 23.26 11.19
N VAL A 68 19.01 22.76 10.01
CA VAL A 68 17.65 22.92 9.47
C VAL A 68 16.78 21.70 9.73
N TRP A 69 15.51 21.76 9.34
CA TRP A 69 14.60 20.63 9.51
C TRP A 69 15.02 19.45 8.66
N ILE A 70 14.94 18.26 9.23
CA ILE A 70 15.27 17.00 8.56
C ILE A 70 14.08 16.06 8.72
N LEU A 71 13.82 15.25 7.70
CA LEU A 71 12.96 14.10 7.79
C LEU A 71 13.67 12.83 7.34
N ASN A 72 13.55 11.81 8.19
CA ASN A 72 14.13 10.50 7.99
C ASN A 72 13.50 9.75 6.80
N LEU A 73 14.32 9.08 6.01
CA LEU A 73 13.90 8.14 4.97
C LEU A 73 14.43 6.73 5.25
N LYS A 74 13.90 5.74 4.53
CA LYS A 74 14.30 4.34 4.70
C LYS A 74 15.80 4.17 4.38
N PRO A 75 16.64 3.73 5.34
CA PRO A 75 18.04 3.41 5.06
C PRO A 75 18.16 2.11 4.26
N PHE A 76 19.29 1.90 3.62
CA PHE A 76 19.65 0.63 2.99
C PHE A 76 21.14 0.33 3.15
N VAL A 77 21.54 -0.92 2.87
CA VAL A 77 22.93 -1.37 3.00
C VAL A 77 23.44 -1.85 1.64
N LEU A 78 24.63 -1.41 1.27
CA LEU A 78 25.32 -1.84 0.04
C LEU A 78 26.01 -3.21 0.24
N ASN A 79 26.42 -3.85 -0.85
CA ASN A 79 26.98 -5.20 -0.83
C ASN A 79 28.25 -5.38 0.01
N ASP A 80 28.98 -4.30 0.30
CA ASP A 80 30.17 -4.33 1.17
C ASP A 80 29.87 -4.04 2.66
N GLY A 81 28.59 -3.88 3.02
CA GLY A 81 28.16 -3.53 4.37
C GLY A 81 28.11 -2.01 4.64
N THR A 82 28.34 -1.16 3.64
CA THR A 82 28.19 0.30 3.79
C THR A 82 26.72 0.64 4.05
N LEU A 83 26.45 1.31 5.18
CA LEU A 83 25.13 1.84 5.49
C LEU A 83 24.90 3.17 4.76
N PHE A 84 23.81 3.26 4.00
CA PHE A 84 23.34 4.47 3.33
C PHE A 84 22.11 5.02 4.07
N VAL A 85 22.19 6.28 4.54
CA VAL A 85 21.11 6.93 5.30
C VAL A 85 20.62 8.15 4.53
N PRO A 86 19.53 8.01 3.75
CA PRO A 86 18.92 9.13 3.05
C PRO A 86 18.01 9.93 3.98
N TYR A 87 17.86 11.23 3.69
CA TYR A 87 16.93 12.10 4.37
C TYR A 87 16.49 13.26 3.47
N VAL A 88 15.33 13.85 3.79
CA VAL A 88 14.91 15.14 3.22
C VAL A 88 15.24 16.23 4.21
N MET A 89 15.55 17.42 3.73
CA MET A 89 15.66 18.60 4.58
C MET A 89 15.01 19.82 3.97
N TRP A 90 14.58 20.75 4.83
CA TRP A 90 13.95 22.01 4.44
C TRP A 90 14.72 23.16 5.03
N ASP A 91 15.06 24.13 4.20
CA ASP A 91 15.60 25.39 4.69
C ASP A 91 14.51 26.21 5.41
N ASP A 92 14.58 26.25 6.74
CA ASP A 92 13.71 27.05 7.62
C ASP A 92 14.44 28.26 8.23
N THR A 93 15.62 28.62 7.72
CA THR A 93 16.55 29.57 8.36
C THR A 93 15.98 30.96 8.65
N ASN A 94 14.87 31.36 8.01
CA ASN A 94 14.18 32.62 8.28
C ASN A 94 13.01 32.53 9.27
N GLY A 95 12.83 31.39 9.96
CA GLY A 95 11.75 31.19 10.95
C GLY A 95 10.32 31.22 10.37
N LYS A 96 10.20 31.35 9.05
CA LYS A 96 8.95 31.29 8.30
C LYS A 96 9.10 30.18 7.27
N GLN A 97 8.23 29.17 7.34
CA GLN A 97 8.00 28.27 6.20
C GLN A 97 7.38 29.11 5.08
N THR A 98 8.20 29.75 4.26
CA THR A 98 7.72 30.49 3.08
C THR A 98 7.44 29.50 1.97
N ARG A 99 6.57 29.87 1.02
CA ARG A 99 6.32 29.11 -0.23
C ARG A 99 7.59 28.88 -1.08
N THR A 100 8.72 29.47 -0.69
CA THR A 100 10.01 29.45 -1.37
C THR A 100 11.10 28.69 -0.62
N ALA A 101 10.79 28.09 0.54
CA ALA A 101 11.74 27.20 1.20
C ALA A 101 12.20 26.15 0.18
N ARG A 102 13.50 25.90 0.08
CA ARG A 102 14.02 24.84 -0.79
C ARG A 102 14.12 23.58 0.06
N SER A 103 13.52 22.49 -0.40
CA SER A 103 13.81 21.18 0.15
C SER A 103 14.88 20.48 -0.67
N GLN A 104 15.66 19.64 -0.03
CA GLN A 104 16.71 18.87 -0.68
C GLN A 104 16.62 17.44 -0.22
N ILE A 105 16.88 16.53 -1.16
CA ILE A 105 17.11 15.13 -0.86
C ILE A 105 18.63 14.98 -0.70
N GLU A 106 19.06 14.46 0.43
CA GLU A 106 20.46 14.22 0.75
C GLU A 106 20.67 12.83 1.35
N PHE A 107 21.93 12.45 1.51
CA PHE A 107 22.30 11.26 2.25
C PHE A 107 23.64 11.41 2.94
N VAL A 108 23.91 10.53 3.89
CA VAL A 108 25.25 10.23 4.40
C VAL A 108 25.51 8.73 4.33
N MET A 109 26.78 8.35 4.35
CA MET A 109 27.20 6.94 4.40
C MET A 109 28.03 6.65 5.65
N SER A 110 27.97 5.39 6.11
CA SER A 110 28.83 4.86 7.16
C SER A 110 29.49 3.56 6.68
N ASN A 111 30.82 3.52 6.74
CA ASN A 111 31.63 2.35 6.37
C ASN A 111 32.11 1.56 7.61
N ASP A 112 31.74 2.01 8.81
CA ASP A 112 32.13 1.42 10.09
C ASP A 112 30.93 0.90 10.89
N GLY A 113 29.84 0.61 10.18
CA GLY A 113 28.66 -0.03 10.72
C GLY A 113 27.85 0.89 11.63
N GLY A 114 27.72 2.16 11.26
CA GLY A 114 26.90 3.17 11.93
C GLY A 114 27.59 3.88 13.10
N VAL A 115 28.93 3.93 13.14
CA VAL A 115 29.71 4.59 14.21
C VAL A 115 30.09 6.01 13.81
N THR A 116 30.52 6.22 12.56
CA THR A 116 30.79 7.53 11.98
C THR A 116 30.08 7.68 10.63
N PHE A 117 29.87 8.93 10.22
CA PHE A 117 29.16 9.27 8.99
C PHE A 117 29.97 10.27 8.16
N SER A 118 29.87 10.12 6.84
CA SER A 118 30.41 11.08 5.88
C SER A 118 29.79 12.47 6.02
N ALA A 119 30.37 13.46 5.34
CA ALA A 119 29.65 14.69 5.06
C ALA A 119 28.38 14.40 4.23
N PRO A 120 27.30 15.20 4.39
CA PRO A 120 26.13 15.14 3.53
C PRO A 120 26.44 15.28 2.04
N VAL A 121 25.78 14.46 1.23
CA VAL A 121 25.84 14.53 -0.23
C VAL A 121 24.44 14.81 -0.78
N LYS A 122 24.33 15.82 -1.63
CA LYS A 122 23.06 16.20 -2.28
C LYS A 122 22.72 15.24 -3.41
N VAL A 123 21.46 14.81 -3.45
CA VAL A 123 20.87 14.01 -4.54
C VAL A 123 20.15 14.94 -5.51
N ALA A 124 19.16 15.70 -5.03
CA ALA A 124 18.35 16.59 -5.84
C ALA A 124 17.76 17.74 -5.03
N ASP A 125 17.49 18.86 -5.70
CA ASP A 125 16.65 19.93 -5.19
C ASP A 125 15.17 19.57 -5.40
N THR A 126 14.32 19.90 -4.42
CA THR A 126 12.87 19.73 -4.48
C THR A 126 12.20 21.05 -4.05
N PRO A 127 11.23 21.58 -4.82
CA PRO A 127 10.42 22.71 -4.39
C PRO A 127 9.54 22.30 -3.21
N SER A 128 9.61 23.07 -2.11
CA SER A 128 9.03 22.73 -0.80
C SER A 128 7.50 22.87 -0.72
N ARG A 129 6.74 22.63 -1.79
CA ARG A 129 5.29 22.71 -1.67
C ARG A 129 4.59 21.72 -2.59
N SER A 130 3.97 20.73 -1.97
CA SER A 130 2.68 20.23 -2.48
C SER A 130 1.73 21.42 -2.59
N PRO A 131 1.04 21.66 -3.71
CA PRO A 131 0.05 22.72 -3.81
C PRO A 131 -1.09 22.51 -2.79
N LEU A 132 -0.88 22.93 -1.54
CA LEU A 132 -1.89 23.16 -0.51
C LEU A 132 -2.70 24.42 -0.87
N GLY A 133 -3.10 24.55 -2.14
CA GLY A 133 -3.24 25.83 -2.81
C GLY A 133 -4.63 26.16 -3.34
N THR A 134 -5.45 25.17 -3.69
CA THR A 134 -6.82 25.41 -4.14
C THR A 134 -7.71 24.30 -3.61
N LYS A 135 -8.36 24.56 -2.47
CA LYS A 135 -9.53 23.79 -2.06
C LYS A 135 -10.65 24.12 -3.06
N LEU A 136 -10.63 23.47 -4.22
CA LEU A 136 -11.88 23.31 -4.97
C LEU A 136 -12.85 22.60 -4.02
N GLU A 137 -14.08 23.09 -3.94
CA GLU A 137 -15.12 22.43 -3.17
C GLU A 137 -15.28 20.99 -3.72
N GLY A 138 -15.20 19.99 -2.83
CA GLY A 138 -15.18 18.59 -3.23
C GLY A 138 -13.82 18.01 -3.60
N SER A 139 -12.70 18.73 -3.43
CA SER A 139 -11.35 18.17 -3.59
C SER A 139 -10.65 17.89 -2.25
N PHE A 140 -9.59 17.09 -2.27
CA PHE A 140 -8.81 16.69 -1.10
C PHE A 140 -7.35 17.18 -1.20
N ALA A 141 -6.70 17.33 -0.04
CA ALA A 141 -5.29 17.74 0.01
C ALA A 141 -4.39 16.57 -0.42
N LYS A 142 -3.71 16.73 -1.55
CA LYS A 142 -2.65 15.83 -2.01
C LYS A 142 -1.39 16.14 -1.22
N GLN A 143 -0.73 15.11 -0.69
CA GLN A 143 0.56 15.27 -0.05
C GLN A 143 1.64 14.76 -0.99
N SER A 144 2.65 15.60 -1.26
CA SER A 144 3.90 15.08 -1.82
C SER A 144 4.47 14.13 -0.76
N ASN A 145 4.71 12.85 -1.09
CA ASN A 145 5.50 12.06 -0.16
C ASN A 145 6.97 12.41 -0.31
N TYR A 146 7.72 11.88 0.62
CA TYR A 146 9.16 11.99 0.62
C TYR A 146 9.78 11.00 -0.36
N ALA A 147 11.03 11.26 -0.72
CA ALA A 147 11.76 10.40 -1.64
C ALA A 147 11.83 8.97 -1.10
N SER A 148 11.64 8.00 -2.00
CA SER A 148 11.88 6.59 -1.72
C SER A 148 13.20 6.21 -2.38
N PHE A 149 13.97 5.35 -1.72
CA PHE A 149 15.23 4.81 -2.22
C PHE A 149 15.19 3.28 -2.17
N ASP A 150 15.88 2.66 -3.12
CA ASP A 150 16.27 1.25 -3.05
C ASP A 150 17.51 1.01 -3.92
N VAL A 151 18.14 -0.15 -3.75
CA VAL A 151 19.40 -0.50 -4.40
C VAL A 151 19.28 -1.82 -5.16
N ASP A 152 19.93 -1.91 -6.32
CA ASP A 152 20.12 -3.19 -6.99
C ASP A 152 21.06 -4.09 -6.17
N PRO A 153 20.56 -5.22 -5.64
CA PRO A 153 21.36 -6.11 -4.81
C PRO A 153 22.55 -6.76 -5.55
N LYS A 154 22.59 -6.70 -6.89
CA LYS A 154 23.70 -7.27 -7.69
C LYS A 154 24.79 -6.25 -8.00
N THR A 155 24.42 -4.97 -8.14
CA THR A 155 25.31 -3.97 -8.75
C THR A 155 25.61 -2.76 -7.86
N ASP A 156 24.96 -2.64 -6.70
CA ASP A 156 24.96 -1.42 -5.86
C ASP A 156 24.46 -0.16 -6.62
N GLN A 157 23.76 -0.32 -7.76
CA GLN A 157 23.13 0.80 -8.44
C GLN A 157 21.96 1.31 -7.59
N ILE A 158 22.00 2.59 -7.25
CA ILE A 158 21.01 3.22 -6.37
C ILE A 158 19.92 3.87 -7.22
N TYR A 159 18.68 3.71 -6.79
CA TYR A 159 17.52 4.32 -7.42
C TYR A 159 16.78 5.19 -6.42
N VAL A 160 16.22 6.28 -6.91
CA VAL A 160 15.40 7.19 -6.12
C VAL A 160 14.20 7.64 -6.92
N VAL A 161 13.02 7.61 -6.28
CA VAL A 161 11.81 8.24 -6.80
C VAL A 161 11.29 9.27 -5.82
N TRP A 162 10.70 10.33 -6.34
CA TRP A 162 10.07 11.37 -5.53
C TRP A 162 8.98 12.06 -6.33
N CYS A 163 8.10 12.75 -5.62
CA CYS A 163 7.12 13.62 -6.22
C CYS A 163 7.65 15.05 -6.28
N ASN A 164 7.44 15.69 -7.42
CA ASN A 164 7.84 17.08 -7.62
C ASN A 164 6.69 17.89 -8.24
N ASP A 165 6.62 19.18 -7.91
CA ASP A 165 5.77 20.12 -8.64
C ASP A 165 6.41 20.42 -10.00
N ASP A 166 5.66 20.11 -11.05
CA ASP A 166 5.98 20.42 -12.43
C ASP A 166 4.83 21.24 -13.01
N ALA A 167 5.04 22.55 -13.13
CA ALA A 167 4.05 23.53 -13.59
C ALA A 167 2.71 23.49 -12.80
N GLY A 168 2.76 23.37 -11.46
CA GLY A 168 1.58 23.36 -10.60
C GLY A 168 0.89 21.99 -10.48
N LYS A 169 1.55 20.93 -10.95
CA LYS A 169 1.06 19.54 -10.88
C LYS A 169 2.10 18.64 -10.26
N LEU A 170 1.65 17.72 -9.42
CA LEU A 170 2.54 16.71 -8.85
C LEU A 170 2.83 15.65 -9.93
N ARG A 171 4.11 15.35 -10.11
CA ARG A 171 4.62 14.34 -11.05
C ARG A 171 5.58 13.40 -10.33
N ALA A 172 5.56 12.13 -10.72
CA ALA A 172 6.48 11.12 -10.22
C ALA A 172 7.78 11.15 -11.02
N PHE A 173 8.89 11.48 -10.35
CA PHE A 173 10.23 11.53 -10.94
C PHE A 173 11.09 10.38 -10.47
N PHE A 174 12.07 10.02 -11.31
CA PHE A 174 13.07 9.00 -11.07
C PHE A 174 14.47 9.53 -11.39
N SER A 175 15.45 9.11 -10.59
CA SER A 175 16.88 9.26 -10.89
C SER A 175 17.65 8.04 -10.37
N THR A 176 18.86 7.83 -10.89
CA THR A 176 19.72 6.73 -10.50
C THR A 176 21.19 7.15 -10.38
N SER A 177 21.93 6.42 -9.55
CA SER A 177 23.38 6.55 -9.42
C SER A 177 24.07 5.20 -9.57
N LYS A 178 25.03 5.13 -10.48
CA LYS A 178 25.88 3.95 -10.73
C LYS A 178 27.20 3.98 -9.95
N ASN A 179 27.41 5.01 -9.13
CA ASN A 179 28.67 5.25 -8.43
C ASN A 179 28.45 5.68 -6.97
N ARG A 180 27.51 4.99 -6.30
CA ARG A 180 27.21 5.13 -4.87
C ARG A 180 26.86 6.56 -4.46
N GLY A 181 26.05 7.22 -5.27
CA GLY A 181 25.53 8.57 -5.01
C GLY A 181 26.50 9.71 -5.30
N LYS A 182 27.69 9.45 -5.87
CA LYS A 182 28.65 10.51 -6.26
C LYS A 182 28.09 11.39 -7.38
N THR A 183 27.43 10.78 -8.37
CA THR A 183 26.69 11.48 -9.43
C THR A 183 25.35 10.81 -9.66
N TRP A 184 24.37 11.60 -10.08
CA TRP A 184 23.00 11.17 -10.34
C TRP A 184 22.63 11.48 -11.80
N SER A 185 21.76 10.66 -12.40
CA SER A 185 21.17 10.99 -13.69
C SER A 185 20.23 12.18 -13.57
N GLU A 186 20.00 12.89 -14.67
CA GLU A 186 18.94 13.89 -14.73
C GLU A 186 17.59 13.28 -14.32
N PRO A 187 16.78 13.98 -13.50
CA PRO A 187 15.44 13.53 -13.14
C PRO A 187 14.55 13.35 -14.36
N LYS A 188 13.87 12.21 -14.46
CA LYS A 188 12.90 11.94 -15.53
C LYS A 188 11.54 11.56 -14.96
N ALA A 189 10.47 11.98 -15.62
CA ALA A 189 9.13 11.55 -15.27
C ALA A 189 8.97 10.04 -15.56
N ILE A 190 8.31 9.31 -14.65
CA ILE A 190 8.05 7.87 -14.81
C ILE A 190 6.92 7.61 -15.80
N ASP A 191 5.85 8.41 -15.74
CA ASP A 191 4.71 8.32 -16.63
C ASP A 191 4.23 9.73 -17.02
N ALA A 192 4.78 10.26 -18.10
CA ALA A 192 4.55 11.63 -18.57
C ALA A 192 3.25 11.79 -19.38
N ASN A 193 2.72 10.69 -19.95
CA ASN A 193 1.60 10.73 -20.90
C ASN A 193 0.25 10.63 -20.17
N ILE A 194 0.03 11.53 -19.21
CA ILE A 194 -1.20 11.61 -18.42
C ILE A 194 -1.94 12.93 -18.65
N PRO A 195 -3.25 13.00 -18.36
CA PRO A 195 -3.97 14.26 -18.48
C PRO A 195 -3.29 15.38 -17.69
N VAL A 196 -3.15 16.56 -18.29
CA VAL A 196 -2.44 17.71 -17.70
C VAL A 196 -3.03 18.14 -16.35
N TRP A 197 -4.29 17.84 -16.09
CA TRP A 197 -4.98 18.18 -14.85
C TRP A 197 -4.72 17.17 -13.72
N ALA A 198 -4.25 15.96 -14.03
CA ALA A 198 -4.02 14.90 -13.07
C ALA A 198 -2.76 15.15 -12.24
N ASP A 199 -2.68 14.51 -11.08
CA ASP A 199 -1.54 14.56 -10.17
C ASP A 199 -1.04 13.13 -9.89
N GLN A 200 0.27 12.99 -9.77
CA GLN A 200 0.98 11.78 -9.33
C GLN A 200 1.71 12.10 -8.04
N TYR A 201 1.36 11.41 -6.97
CA TYR A 201 1.84 11.74 -5.64
C TYR A 201 2.02 10.48 -4.80
N GLN A 202 2.72 10.60 -3.68
CA GLN A 202 3.09 9.49 -2.81
C GLN A 202 3.81 8.30 -3.49
N THR A 203 4.93 8.55 -4.17
CA THR A 203 5.75 7.54 -4.89
C THR A 203 6.60 6.63 -4.00
N HIS A 204 6.50 5.32 -4.15
CA HIS A 204 7.37 4.34 -3.48
C HIS A 204 8.05 3.43 -4.51
N LEU A 205 9.30 3.06 -4.27
CA LEU A 205 10.03 2.12 -5.10
C LEU A 205 10.52 0.90 -4.32
N ALA A 206 10.74 -0.18 -5.05
CA ALA A 206 11.40 -1.38 -4.57
C ALA A 206 12.15 -2.02 -5.74
N VAL A 207 13.27 -2.68 -5.45
CA VAL A 207 14.04 -3.46 -6.43
C VAL A 207 13.98 -4.92 -6.03
N ASN A 208 13.64 -5.79 -6.98
CA ASN A 208 13.59 -7.22 -6.72
C ASN A 208 14.97 -7.88 -6.91
N LYS A 209 15.08 -9.15 -6.52
CA LYS A 209 16.31 -9.96 -6.66
C LYS A 209 16.85 -10.06 -8.10
N ASP A 210 16.03 -9.76 -9.10
CA ASP A 210 16.41 -9.82 -10.51
C ASP A 210 16.90 -8.47 -11.05
N GLY A 211 16.86 -7.41 -10.24
CA GLY A 211 17.21 -6.04 -10.64
C GLY A 211 16.04 -5.29 -11.29
N ILE A 212 14.83 -5.85 -11.27
CA ILE A 212 13.62 -5.16 -11.76
C ILE A 212 13.24 -4.11 -10.73
N ILE A 213 13.05 -2.88 -11.21
CA ILE A 213 12.60 -1.74 -10.40
C ILE A 213 11.09 -1.69 -10.50
N GLY A 214 10.38 -1.83 -9.39
CA GLY A 214 8.97 -1.50 -9.27
C GLY A 214 8.80 -0.08 -8.75
N VAL A 215 7.79 0.63 -9.22
CA VAL A 215 7.38 1.93 -8.67
C VAL A 215 5.87 2.00 -8.56
N MET A 216 5.37 2.44 -7.41
CA MET A 216 3.95 2.72 -7.19
C MET A 216 3.72 4.18 -6.79
N TRP A 217 2.55 4.72 -7.13
CA TRP A 217 2.14 6.08 -6.73
C TRP A 217 0.62 6.19 -6.72
N TYR A 218 0.10 7.20 -6.03
CA TYR A 218 -1.27 7.63 -6.22
C TYR A 218 -1.40 8.54 -7.42
N ASP A 219 -2.47 8.31 -8.17
CA ASP A 219 -2.74 9.01 -9.42
C ASP A 219 -4.21 9.44 -9.46
N THR A 220 -4.45 10.65 -9.96
CA THR A 220 -5.80 11.18 -10.12
C THR A 220 -6.31 11.16 -11.55
N ARG A 221 -5.63 10.51 -12.52
CA ARG A 221 -6.02 10.54 -13.95
C ARG A 221 -7.42 10.02 -14.27
N ASP A 222 -8.02 9.25 -13.39
CA ASP A 222 -9.39 8.74 -13.52
C ASP A 222 -10.42 9.60 -12.75
N CYS A 223 -9.99 10.77 -12.28
CA CYS A 223 -10.70 11.59 -11.30
C CYS A 223 -10.77 13.04 -11.75
N GLU A 224 -11.49 13.31 -12.84
CA GLU A 224 -11.59 14.65 -13.46
C GLU A 224 -12.13 15.71 -12.48
N LYS A 225 -13.03 15.31 -11.58
CA LYS A 225 -13.57 16.15 -10.48
C LYS A 225 -12.58 16.39 -9.34
N GLN A 226 -11.41 15.74 -9.37
CA GLN A 226 -10.36 15.81 -8.35
C GLN A 226 -10.82 15.45 -6.93
N ASP A 227 -11.80 14.55 -6.85
CA ASP A 227 -12.44 14.03 -5.64
C ASP A 227 -12.03 12.58 -5.31
N CYS A 228 -11.20 11.98 -6.16
CA CYS A 228 -10.73 10.61 -6.01
C CYS A 228 -9.26 10.39 -6.38
N TYR A 229 -8.75 9.20 -6.10
CA TYR A 229 -7.45 8.72 -6.56
C TYR A 229 -7.41 7.19 -6.68
N ASN A 230 -6.40 6.69 -7.39
CA ASN A 230 -6.11 5.27 -7.60
C ASN A 230 -4.64 4.99 -7.31
N LEU A 231 -4.33 3.75 -6.92
CA LEU A 231 -2.94 3.30 -6.90
C LEU A 231 -2.55 2.87 -8.32
N TYR A 232 -1.44 3.41 -8.82
CA TYR A 232 -0.82 3.02 -10.08
C TYR A 232 0.56 2.39 -9.84
N PHE A 233 0.97 1.55 -10.80
CA PHE A 233 2.23 0.85 -10.78
C PHE A 233 2.87 0.86 -12.17
N SER A 234 4.20 0.99 -12.21
CA SER A 234 5.03 0.70 -13.38
C SER A 234 6.31 0.00 -12.95
N ALA A 235 7.00 -0.64 -13.89
CA ALA A 235 8.28 -1.27 -13.66
C ALA A 235 9.30 -0.93 -14.73
N SER A 236 10.58 -1.00 -14.37
CA SER A 236 11.70 -0.96 -15.30
C SER A 236 12.45 -2.29 -15.23
N THR A 237 12.78 -2.83 -16.41
CA THR A 237 13.54 -4.08 -16.56
C THR A 237 14.93 -3.84 -17.15
N ASP A 238 15.33 -2.57 -17.31
CA ASP A 238 16.55 -2.14 -18.00
C ASP A 238 17.40 -1.17 -17.14
N GLY A 239 17.39 -1.37 -15.81
CA GLY A 239 18.17 -0.56 -14.87
C GLY A 239 17.72 0.89 -14.77
N GLY A 240 16.43 1.14 -15.03
CA GLY A 240 15.82 2.47 -14.99
C GLY A 240 16.08 3.29 -16.23
N ALA A 241 16.38 2.70 -17.39
CA ALA A 241 16.50 3.44 -18.66
C ALA A 241 15.11 3.78 -19.23
N THR A 242 14.17 2.84 -19.18
CA THR A 242 12.75 3.03 -19.55
C THR A 242 11.81 2.41 -18.51
N PHE A 243 10.54 2.82 -18.55
CA PHE A 243 9.47 2.27 -17.71
C PHE A 243 8.38 1.67 -18.60
N LEU A 244 7.81 0.56 -18.17
CA LEU A 244 6.64 -0.06 -18.81
C LEU A 244 5.42 0.88 -18.70
N PRO A 245 4.40 0.71 -19.57
CA PRO A 245 3.14 1.43 -19.41
C PRO A 245 2.58 1.26 -18.00
N ALA A 246 2.22 2.38 -17.36
CA ALA A 246 1.65 2.33 -16.02
C ALA A 246 0.27 1.66 -16.04
N LYS A 247 -0.01 0.85 -15.02
CA LYS A 247 -1.30 0.20 -14.82
C LYS A 247 -1.88 0.59 -13.47
N LYS A 248 -3.22 0.71 -13.43
CA LYS A 248 -3.95 0.82 -12.17
C LYS A 248 -3.79 -0.48 -11.37
N ALA A 249 -3.23 -0.38 -10.18
CA ALA A 249 -2.99 -1.49 -9.26
C ALA A 249 -4.12 -1.64 -8.21
N SER A 250 -4.86 -0.58 -7.91
CA SER A 250 -6.07 -0.69 -7.08
C SER A 250 -7.23 -1.27 -7.88
N SER A 251 -7.95 -2.26 -7.34
CA SER A 251 -9.12 -2.84 -8.01
C SER A 251 -10.34 -1.91 -8.04
N GLU A 252 -10.38 -0.88 -7.18
CA GLU A 252 -11.43 0.13 -7.13
C GLU A 252 -10.85 1.53 -6.94
N THR A 253 -11.71 2.53 -7.14
CA THR A 253 -11.40 3.94 -6.95
C THR A 253 -11.60 4.40 -5.52
N SER A 254 -10.63 5.14 -5.00
CA SER A 254 -10.70 5.75 -3.67
C SER A 254 -11.51 7.03 -3.72
N PHE A 255 -12.57 7.13 -2.92
CA PHE A 255 -13.32 8.39 -2.72
C PHE A 255 -13.16 8.84 -1.26
N PRO A 256 -12.18 9.71 -0.96
CA PRO A 256 -11.89 10.16 0.41
C PRO A 256 -13.05 10.90 1.09
N ILE A 257 -13.82 11.66 0.30
CA ILE A 257 -14.97 12.43 0.78
C ILE A 257 -16.18 11.51 0.83
N SER A 258 -16.39 10.91 2.00
CA SER A 258 -17.52 10.03 2.27
C SER A 258 -18.12 10.34 3.64
N SER A 259 -19.37 9.93 3.88
CA SER A 259 -20.01 10.08 5.19
C SER A 259 -19.23 9.36 6.31
N LYS A 260 -18.70 8.17 6.05
CA LYS A 260 -17.93 7.39 7.03
C LYS A 260 -16.59 8.07 7.37
N ASN A 261 -15.86 8.60 6.39
CA ASN A 261 -14.60 9.32 6.63
C ASN A 261 -14.81 10.73 7.24
N LEU A 262 -15.98 11.33 7.03
CA LEU A 262 -16.38 12.61 7.63
C LEU A 262 -16.98 12.44 9.04
N THR A 263 -17.28 11.21 9.46
CA THR A 263 -17.88 10.94 10.78
C THR A 263 -16.99 11.50 11.89
N PRO A 264 -17.49 12.45 12.70
CA PRO A 264 -16.71 13.02 13.79
C PRO A 264 -16.46 11.98 14.89
N PHE A 265 -15.21 11.85 15.31
CA PHE A 265 -14.82 11.18 16.54
C PHE A 265 -14.27 12.21 17.53
N TYR A 266 -14.38 11.89 18.83
CA TYR A 266 -13.86 12.73 19.89
C TYR A 266 -12.35 12.90 19.73
N GLY A 267 -11.88 14.15 19.60
CA GLY A 267 -10.47 14.47 19.55
C GLY A 267 -9.91 14.64 20.95
N PHE A 268 -9.99 15.88 21.46
CA PHE A 268 -9.48 16.23 22.79
C PHE A 268 -10.11 17.54 23.27
N VAL A 269 -10.13 17.72 24.60
CA VAL A 269 -10.46 18.99 25.25
C VAL A 269 -9.17 19.79 25.43
N ILE A 270 -9.18 21.04 24.97
CA ILE A 270 -8.11 22.00 25.26
C ILE A 270 -8.62 22.91 26.38
N PRO A 271 -8.13 22.76 27.62
CA PRO A 271 -8.48 23.66 28.69
C PRO A 271 -7.78 25.01 28.45
N GLY A 272 -8.55 26.09 28.42
CA GLY A 272 -8.06 27.46 28.44
C GLY A 272 -8.34 28.12 29.78
N LYS A 273 -7.71 29.27 30.01
CA LYS A 273 -7.85 30.04 31.26
C LYS A 273 -9.29 30.52 31.49
N ASP A 274 -9.98 30.93 30.42
CA ASP A 274 -11.32 31.53 30.47
C ASP A 274 -12.40 30.66 29.81
N SER A 275 -12.02 29.70 28.97
CA SER A 275 -12.93 28.77 28.29
C SER A 275 -12.22 27.45 27.93
N SER A 276 -12.99 26.38 27.75
CA SER A 276 -12.48 25.11 27.22
C SER A 276 -12.97 24.88 25.80
N GLU A 277 -12.08 24.41 24.93
CA GLU A 277 -12.43 24.04 23.55
C GLU A 277 -12.57 22.52 23.45
N ILE A 278 -13.70 22.03 22.93
CA ILE A 278 -13.88 20.61 22.57
C ILE A 278 -13.65 20.49 21.06
N ARG A 279 -12.58 19.78 20.67
CA ARG A 279 -12.30 19.52 19.26
C ARG A 279 -12.75 18.12 18.86
N TYR A 280 -13.65 18.06 17.89
CA TYR A 280 -13.91 16.85 17.12
C TYR A 280 -12.96 16.75 15.94
N ARG A 281 -12.67 15.53 15.49
CA ARG A 281 -11.91 15.27 14.27
C ARG A 281 -12.65 14.23 13.44
N SER A 282 -12.36 14.16 12.16
CA SER A 282 -12.75 13.05 11.30
C SER A 282 -11.51 12.50 10.60
N ALA A 283 -11.58 11.29 10.06
CA ALA A 283 -10.44 10.70 9.36
C ALA A 283 -10.02 11.59 8.19
N PHE A 284 -10.99 12.02 7.37
CA PHE A 284 -10.78 12.98 6.29
C PHE A 284 -10.27 14.34 6.78
N GLY A 285 -10.86 14.87 7.86
CA GLY A 285 -10.49 16.18 8.40
C GLY A 285 -9.08 16.21 9.01
N ARG A 286 -8.54 15.05 9.40
CA ARG A 286 -7.16 14.94 9.87
C ARG A 286 -6.16 14.70 8.74
N TRP A 287 -6.48 13.77 7.82
CA TRP A 287 -5.63 13.37 6.69
C TRP A 287 -6.49 13.08 5.46
N ALA A 288 -6.64 14.08 4.59
CA ALA A 288 -7.57 14.04 3.46
C ALA A 288 -7.20 13.01 2.38
N ASN A 289 -5.98 12.50 2.39
CA ASN A 289 -5.44 11.46 1.50
C ASN A 289 -5.19 10.12 2.22
N GLY A 290 -5.69 9.94 3.45
CA GLY A 290 -5.50 8.71 4.23
C GLY A 290 -4.20 8.63 5.03
N GLY A 291 -3.27 9.58 4.85
CA GLY A 291 -2.02 9.68 5.63
C GLY A 291 -0.76 9.54 4.76
N ASP A 292 0.39 9.35 5.41
CA ASP A 292 1.73 9.44 4.79
C ASP A 292 2.46 8.09 4.71
N TYR A 293 1.87 7.02 5.24
CA TYR A 293 2.52 5.74 5.43
C TYR A 293 2.02 4.70 4.43
N LEU A 294 2.79 4.56 3.36
CA LEU A 294 2.73 3.47 2.40
C LEU A 294 3.97 2.59 2.57
N GLY A 295 3.91 1.36 2.08
CA GLY A 295 5.09 0.51 2.05
C GLY A 295 5.10 -0.37 0.82
N PHE A 296 6.32 -0.64 0.38
CA PHE A 296 6.56 -1.31 -0.88
C PHE A 296 7.88 -2.08 -0.77
N ILE A 297 7.80 -3.39 -1.00
CA ILE A 297 8.94 -4.29 -0.97
C ILE A 297 8.85 -5.27 -2.13
N ALA A 298 9.97 -5.91 -2.47
CA ALA A 298 9.97 -7.13 -3.26
C ALA A 298 10.07 -8.35 -2.33
N ASP A 299 9.33 -9.41 -2.63
CA ASP A 299 9.43 -10.71 -1.96
C ASP A 299 10.59 -11.55 -2.54
N ALA A 300 10.91 -12.65 -1.85
CA ALA A 300 12.01 -13.53 -2.23
C ALA A 300 11.81 -14.19 -3.61
N GLU A 301 10.56 -14.33 -4.07
CA GLU A 301 10.22 -14.82 -5.40
C GLU A 301 10.35 -13.74 -6.49
N GLY A 302 10.65 -12.50 -6.11
CA GLY A 302 10.82 -11.36 -7.01
C GLY A 302 9.52 -10.63 -7.37
N ALA A 303 8.40 -10.93 -6.70
CA ALA A 303 7.16 -10.19 -6.85
C ALA A 303 7.10 -9.00 -5.88
N PHE A 304 6.41 -7.95 -6.25
CA PHE A 304 6.24 -6.77 -5.41
C PHE A 304 5.03 -6.88 -4.49
N ARG A 305 5.17 -6.37 -3.26
CA ARG A 305 4.16 -6.34 -2.20
C ARG A 305 3.92 -4.88 -1.77
N PRO A 306 3.02 -4.15 -2.45
CA PRO A 306 2.54 -2.87 -1.98
C PRO A 306 1.56 -3.04 -0.83
N PHE A 307 1.62 -2.13 0.13
CA PHE A 307 0.45 -1.77 0.91
C PHE A 307 0.18 -0.27 0.78
N TRP A 308 -1.10 0.08 0.72
CA TRP A 308 -1.53 1.46 0.57
C TRP A 308 -2.81 1.73 1.32
N ILE A 309 -3.18 3.01 1.41
CA ILE A 309 -4.36 3.48 2.14
C ILE A 309 -5.36 4.10 1.18
N ASP A 310 -6.49 3.45 0.99
CA ASP A 310 -7.58 4.02 0.21
C ASP A 310 -8.92 3.89 0.92
N SER A 311 -9.96 4.53 0.37
CA SER A 311 -11.30 4.55 0.94
C SER A 311 -12.37 4.07 -0.03
N ARG A 312 -12.05 3.05 -0.85
CA ARG A 312 -13.03 2.43 -1.77
C ARG A 312 -14.32 1.93 -1.08
N ASN A 313 -14.23 1.59 0.21
CA ASN A 313 -15.37 1.15 1.04
C ASN A 313 -15.98 2.29 1.88
N GLY A 314 -15.63 3.53 1.53
CA GLY A 314 -16.03 4.74 2.24
C GLY A 314 -15.21 5.04 3.50
N VAL A 315 -14.35 4.17 3.98
CA VAL A 315 -13.46 4.47 5.12
C VAL A 315 -12.01 4.19 4.74
N PHE A 316 -11.06 5.01 5.19
CA PHE A 316 -9.64 4.75 4.96
C PHE A 316 -9.22 3.42 5.61
N GLN A 317 -8.72 2.50 4.79
CA GLN A 317 -8.23 1.19 5.20
C GLN A 317 -6.91 0.87 4.50
N VAL A 318 -6.12 -0.02 5.10
CA VAL A 318 -4.93 -0.55 4.46
C VAL A 318 -5.34 -1.66 3.50
N PHE A 319 -4.86 -1.58 2.27
CA PHE A 319 -4.99 -2.60 1.23
C PHE A 319 -3.61 -3.09 0.80
N THR A 320 -3.56 -4.31 0.28
CA THR A 320 -2.34 -4.88 -0.29
C THR A 320 -2.69 -5.73 -1.50
N THR A 321 -1.71 -5.96 -2.37
CA THR A 321 -1.82 -6.91 -3.48
C THR A 321 -0.45 -7.54 -3.74
N ARG A 322 -0.38 -8.44 -4.71
CA ARG A 322 0.88 -9.00 -5.20
C ARG A 322 1.03 -8.70 -6.69
N ILE A 323 2.14 -8.06 -7.06
CA ILE A 323 2.41 -7.68 -8.45
C ILE A 323 3.62 -8.47 -8.95
N LYS A 324 3.44 -9.22 -10.04
CA LYS A 324 4.53 -9.89 -10.76
C LYS A 324 4.80 -9.15 -12.06
N VAL A 325 6.07 -8.89 -12.33
CA VAL A 325 6.53 -8.34 -13.61
C VAL A 325 7.16 -9.48 -14.40
N GLY A 326 6.61 -9.78 -15.57
CA GLY A 326 7.06 -10.89 -16.39
C GLY A 326 6.32 -10.96 -17.71
N LYS A 327 6.72 -11.91 -18.55
CA LYS A 327 5.99 -12.22 -19.78
C LYS A 327 4.69 -12.91 -19.42
N GLU A 328 3.66 -12.60 -20.20
CA GLU A 328 2.36 -13.23 -20.09
C GLU A 328 2.46 -14.71 -20.49
N GLU A 329 2.04 -15.61 -19.61
CA GLU A 329 2.01 -17.04 -19.92
C GLU A 329 0.84 -17.36 -20.88
N PRO A 330 1.04 -18.22 -21.88
CA PRO A 330 -0.05 -18.70 -22.72
C PRO A 330 -0.99 -19.58 -21.91
N LEU A 331 -2.29 -19.56 -22.28
CA LEU A 331 -3.24 -20.52 -21.72
C LEU A 331 -2.90 -21.94 -22.20
N PRO A 332 -3.05 -22.96 -21.35
CA PRO A 332 -3.02 -24.35 -21.80
C PRO A 332 -4.08 -24.61 -22.88
N ALA A 333 -3.76 -25.44 -23.87
CA ALA A 333 -4.67 -25.73 -24.98
C ALA A 333 -5.85 -26.65 -24.61
N ASN A 334 -5.73 -27.38 -23.51
CA ASN A 334 -6.58 -28.51 -23.13
C ASN A 334 -7.35 -28.24 -21.82
N LEU A 335 -8.03 -27.10 -21.76
CA LEU A 335 -8.87 -26.72 -20.63
C LEU A 335 -10.20 -27.47 -20.63
N GLN A 336 -10.59 -28.02 -19.48
CA GLN A 336 -11.90 -28.63 -19.26
C GLN A 336 -12.66 -27.92 -18.15
N THR A 337 -13.93 -27.65 -18.37
CA THR A 337 -14.85 -27.16 -17.33
C THR A 337 -15.14 -28.29 -16.36
N ILE A 338 -14.84 -28.09 -15.08
CA ILE A 338 -15.17 -29.03 -14.02
C ILE A 338 -15.75 -28.29 -12.81
N SER A 339 -16.32 -29.04 -11.86
CA SER A 339 -16.52 -28.48 -10.52
C SER A 339 -15.15 -28.31 -9.85
N VAL A 340 -14.94 -27.15 -9.23
CA VAL A 340 -13.72 -26.81 -8.48
C VAL A 340 -14.04 -26.56 -7.00
N ARG A 341 -15.17 -27.08 -6.52
CA ARG A 341 -15.72 -26.81 -5.18
C ARG A 341 -14.77 -27.23 -4.05
N ASP A 342 -14.09 -28.35 -4.21
CA ASP A 342 -13.08 -28.90 -3.31
C ASP A 342 -11.69 -28.25 -3.48
N LYS A 343 -11.50 -27.48 -4.55
CA LYS A 343 -10.26 -26.76 -4.89
C LYS A 343 -10.28 -25.28 -4.48
N ILE A 344 -11.44 -24.77 -4.09
CA ILE A 344 -11.66 -23.36 -3.74
C ILE A 344 -12.23 -23.21 -2.33
N GLN A 345 -11.64 -22.31 -1.55
CA GLN A 345 -12.23 -21.79 -0.33
C GLN A 345 -12.95 -20.47 -0.63
N LEU A 346 -14.23 -20.38 -0.27
CA LEU A 346 -14.95 -19.11 -0.24
C LEU A 346 -14.50 -18.29 0.95
N MET A 347 -14.19 -17.02 0.70
CA MET A 347 -13.89 -16.03 1.74
C MET A 347 -14.88 -14.87 1.61
N SER A 348 -15.13 -14.17 2.71
CA SER A 348 -15.97 -12.98 2.70
C SER A 348 -15.40 -11.89 3.61
N ASP A 349 -15.44 -10.66 3.11
CA ASP A 349 -15.14 -9.47 3.92
C ASP A 349 -16.41 -9.06 4.71
N PRO A 350 -16.30 -8.25 5.79
CA PRO A 350 -17.47 -7.78 6.51
C PRO A 350 -18.52 -7.15 5.58
N PRO A 351 -19.79 -7.58 5.65
CA PRO A 351 -20.84 -7.05 4.80
C PRO A 351 -21.23 -5.63 5.19
N GLU A 352 -21.67 -4.85 4.20
CA GLU A 352 -22.23 -3.52 4.41
C GLU A 352 -23.75 -3.59 4.46
N TYR A 353 -24.37 -2.94 5.44
CA TYR A 353 -25.82 -2.94 5.61
C TYR A 353 -26.42 -1.55 5.38
N ASP A 354 -27.47 -1.48 4.57
CA ASP A 354 -28.39 -0.35 4.48
C ASP A 354 -29.73 -0.80 5.08
N PHE A 355 -29.90 -0.57 6.38
CA PHE A 355 -31.10 -0.99 7.11
C PHE A 355 -32.35 -0.23 6.69
N ALA A 356 -32.21 1.00 6.19
CA ALA A 356 -33.35 1.78 5.68
C ALA A 356 -33.89 1.15 4.38
N LYS A 357 -33.00 0.69 3.50
CA LYS A 357 -33.38 -0.03 2.28
C LYS A 357 -33.61 -1.52 2.51
N LYS A 358 -33.27 -2.05 3.69
CA LYS A 358 -33.20 -3.48 3.99
C LYS A 358 -32.31 -4.25 2.99
N GLU A 359 -31.16 -3.68 2.69
CA GLU A 359 -30.19 -4.25 1.75
C GLU A 359 -28.85 -4.52 2.43
N ALA A 360 -28.17 -5.56 1.97
CA ALA A 360 -26.81 -5.88 2.37
C ALA A 360 -25.93 -6.10 1.14
N VAL A 361 -24.70 -5.60 1.19
CA VAL A 361 -23.66 -5.89 0.20
C VAL A 361 -22.69 -6.87 0.83
N VAL A 362 -22.67 -8.10 0.32
CA VAL A 362 -21.74 -9.15 0.73
C VAL A 362 -20.62 -9.22 -0.29
N GLN A 363 -19.38 -9.21 0.18
CA GLN A 363 -18.20 -9.30 -0.66
C GLN A 363 -17.69 -10.74 -0.63
N ILE A 364 -17.62 -11.40 -1.78
CA ILE A 364 -17.21 -12.81 -1.88
C ILE A 364 -15.89 -12.89 -2.64
N ARG A 365 -14.94 -13.66 -2.13
CA ARG A 365 -13.64 -13.94 -2.75
C ARG A 365 -13.42 -15.44 -2.89
N LEU A 366 -12.60 -15.81 -3.86
CA LEU A 366 -12.15 -17.19 -4.05
C LEU A 366 -10.69 -17.29 -3.63
N ARG A 367 -10.36 -18.26 -2.79
CA ARG A 367 -8.98 -18.68 -2.54
C ARG A 367 -8.74 -20.04 -3.19
N ASN A 368 -7.74 -20.14 -4.04
CA ASN A 368 -7.30 -21.44 -4.57
C ASN A 368 -6.51 -22.18 -3.48
N ILE A 369 -7.08 -23.28 -2.99
CA ILE A 369 -6.49 -24.15 -1.96
C ILE A 369 -5.95 -25.46 -2.55
N SER A 370 -6.01 -25.62 -3.87
CA SER A 370 -5.50 -26.80 -4.57
C SER A 370 -4.01 -26.69 -4.88
N THR A 371 -3.46 -27.74 -5.49
CA THR A 371 -2.08 -27.80 -5.98
C THR A 371 -1.93 -27.35 -7.43
N GLU A 372 -3.01 -26.90 -8.08
CA GLU A 372 -3.05 -26.57 -9.50
C GLU A 372 -3.63 -25.17 -9.72
N ASN A 373 -3.27 -24.52 -10.84
CA ASN A 373 -3.88 -23.25 -11.23
C ASN A 373 -5.32 -23.49 -11.73
N ILE A 374 -6.25 -22.61 -11.35
CA ILE A 374 -7.65 -22.69 -11.79
C ILE A 374 -7.89 -21.63 -12.86
N TYR A 375 -8.16 -22.04 -14.09
CA TYR A 375 -8.31 -21.16 -15.23
C TYR A 375 -9.72 -20.58 -15.30
N GLY A 376 -9.80 -19.31 -15.73
CA GLY A 376 -11.08 -18.65 -15.98
C GLY A 376 -11.80 -19.23 -17.21
N ALA A 377 -13.12 -19.08 -17.33
CA ALA A 377 -14.04 -18.41 -16.41
C ALA A 377 -14.36 -19.27 -15.16
N ILE A 378 -14.38 -18.64 -13.97
CA ILE A 378 -14.80 -19.29 -12.72
C ILE A 378 -16.19 -18.76 -12.35
N LYS A 379 -17.16 -19.66 -12.19
CA LYS A 379 -18.57 -19.32 -11.93
C LYS A 379 -19.04 -19.94 -10.62
N LEU A 380 -19.71 -19.12 -9.83
CA LEU A 380 -20.29 -19.48 -8.54
C LEU A 380 -21.81 -19.42 -8.63
N GLU A 381 -22.48 -20.56 -8.53
CA GLU A 381 -23.93 -20.67 -8.57
C GLU A 381 -24.51 -20.65 -7.16
N LEU A 382 -25.30 -19.63 -6.84
CA LEU A 382 -26.02 -19.54 -5.57
C LEU A 382 -27.28 -20.41 -5.62
N LYS A 383 -27.34 -21.43 -4.77
CA LYS A 383 -28.43 -22.41 -4.70
C LYS A 383 -29.43 -22.13 -3.59
N LYS A 384 -29.00 -21.51 -2.49
CA LYS A 384 -29.87 -21.24 -1.34
C LYS A 384 -29.44 -19.97 -0.60
N THR A 385 -30.41 -19.13 -0.26
CA THR A 385 -30.19 -17.82 0.39
C THR A 385 -30.85 -17.68 1.76
N ASN A 386 -31.53 -18.74 2.24
CA ASN A 386 -32.19 -18.79 3.55
C ASN A 386 -33.07 -17.55 3.85
N GLY A 387 -33.89 -17.14 2.88
CA GLY A 387 -34.87 -16.06 3.03
C GLY A 387 -34.40 -14.69 2.53
N TRP A 388 -33.14 -14.56 2.12
CA TRP A 388 -32.65 -13.34 1.45
C TRP A 388 -32.81 -13.48 -0.06
N LYS A 389 -32.95 -12.36 -0.77
CA LYS A 389 -33.01 -12.38 -2.25
C LYS A 389 -31.82 -11.64 -2.83
N VAL A 390 -31.16 -12.19 -3.82
CA VAL A 390 -30.12 -11.47 -4.56
C VAL A 390 -30.80 -10.39 -5.40
N ILE A 391 -30.18 -9.22 -5.43
CA ILE A 391 -30.60 -8.09 -6.27
C ILE A 391 -29.59 -7.99 -7.41
N ASP A 392 -30.05 -8.10 -8.65
CA ASP A 392 -29.19 -7.92 -9.82
C ASP A 392 -28.91 -6.44 -10.13
N ALA A 393 -28.17 -6.17 -11.21
CA ALA A 393 -27.83 -4.81 -11.62
C ALA A 393 -29.05 -3.96 -12.04
N ASN A 394 -30.15 -4.61 -12.43
CA ASN A 394 -31.41 -3.97 -12.84
C ASN A 394 -32.39 -3.83 -11.67
N GLY A 395 -32.03 -4.30 -10.46
CA GLY A 395 -32.89 -4.29 -9.29
C GLY A 395 -33.87 -5.46 -9.21
N LEU A 396 -33.75 -6.47 -10.08
CA LEU A 396 -34.59 -7.66 -10.02
C LEU A 396 -34.13 -8.56 -8.88
N GLU A 397 -35.11 -9.06 -8.12
CA GLU A 397 -34.89 -9.94 -6.98
C GLU A 397 -35.02 -11.41 -7.40
N SER A 398 -34.07 -12.25 -6.98
CA SER A 398 -34.08 -13.69 -7.22
C SER A 398 -33.52 -14.48 -6.04
N GLU A 399 -33.98 -15.72 -5.87
CA GLU A 399 -33.41 -16.66 -4.88
C GLU A 399 -32.16 -17.39 -5.41
N THR A 400 -31.90 -17.31 -6.71
CA THR A 400 -30.72 -17.93 -7.36
C THR A 400 -30.00 -16.93 -8.25
N THR A 401 -28.70 -17.11 -8.40
CA THR A 401 -27.89 -16.32 -9.33
C THR A 401 -26.62 -17.07 -9.72
N THR A 402 -25.98 -16.66 -10.80
CA THR A 402 -24.61 -17.06 -11.14
C THR A 402 -23.70 -15.85 -11.02
N ILE A 403 -22.68 -15.97 -10.20
CA ILE A 403 -21.67 -14.94 -9.97
C ILE A 403 -20.45 -15.31 -10.82
N ASP A 404 -20.07 -14.43 -11.74
CA ASP A 404 -18.90 -14.60 -12.60
C ASP A 404 -17.68 -13.91 -11.98
N PHE A 405 -16.66 -14.71 -11.66
CA PHE A 405 -15.41 -14.23 -11.08
C PHE A 405 -14.37 -13.83 -12.14
N SER A 406 -14.66 -13.93 -13.44
CA SER A 406 -13.67 -13.64 -14.50
C SER A 406 -13.07 -12.24 -14.38
N LYS A 407 -13.88 -11.22 -14.05
CA LYS A 407 -13.39 -9.85 -13.83
C LYS A 407 -12.56 -9.72 -12.54
N SER A 408 -12.84 -10.54 -11.53
CA SER A 408 -12.15 -10.50 -10.23
C SER A 408 -10.74 -11.10 -10.25
N LEU A 409 -10.36 -11.77 -11.35
CA LEU A 409 -9.00 -12.24 -11.57
C LEU A 409 -8.06 -11.11 -12.01
N GLY A 410 -8.59 -9.96 -12.43
CA GLY A 410 -7.78 -8.81 -12.85
C GLY A 410 -6.88 -9.16 -14.03
N ASP A 411 -5.57 -8.92 -13.89
CA ASP A 411 -4.56 -9.28 -14.89
C ASP A 411 -4.26 -10.79 -14.94
N TRP A 412 -4.80 -11.59 -14.02
CA TRP A 412 -4.56 -13.03 -14.02
C TRP A 412 -5.46 -13.77 -15.02
N LYS A 413 -4.84 -14.62 -15.84
CA LYS A 413 -5.55 -15.57 -16.71
C LYS A 413 -6.15 -16.76 -15.96
N TYR A 414 -5.63 -17.02 -14.77
CA TYR A 414 -5.97 -18.14 -13.90
C TYR A 414 -5.79 -17.70 -12.46
N LEU A 415 -6.54 -18.27 -11.53
CA LEU A 415 -6.33 -18.10 -10.10
C LEU A 415 -5.15 -18.97 -9.65
N PRO A 416 -3.98 -18.40 -9.32
CA PRO A 416 -2.79 -19.20 -8.97
C PRO A 416 -2.97 -19.96 -7.66
N VAL A 417 -2.18 -21.01 -7.47
CA VAL A 417 -2.13 -21.76 -6.20
C VAL A 417 -1.91 -20.82 -5.01
N GLY A 418 -2.77 -20.94 -3.98
CA GLY A 418 -2.72 -20.14 -2.76
C GLY A 418 -3.23 -18.70 -2.89
N ALA A 419 -3.50 -18.22 -4.11
CA ALA A 419 -3.93 -16.86 -4.36
C ALA A 419 -5.41 -16.62 -4.00
N VAL A 420 -5.75 -15.36 -3.72
CA VAL A 420 -7.10 -14.89 -3.42
C VAL A 420 -7.54 -13.91 -4.49
N SER A 421 -8.76 -14.04 -5.01
CA SER A 421 -9.34 -13.11 -5.99
C SER A 421 -9.67 -11.75 -5.39
N GLU A 422 -9.90 -10.76 -6.27
CA GLU A 422 -10.64 -9.56 -5.90
C GLU A 422 -12.08 -9.94 -5.46
N PRO A 423 -12.75 -9.09 -4.67
CA PRO A 423 -14.09 -9.42 -4.20
C PRO A 423 -15.12 -9.18 -5.32
N VAL A 424 -16.10 -10.06 -5.41
CA VAL A 424 -17.34 -9.78 -6.13
C VAL A 424 -18.39 -9.33 -5.13
N LYS A 425 -18.91 -8.12 -5.33
CA LYS A 425 -19.98 -7.52 -4.51
C LYS A 425 -21.32 -8.09 -4.94
N VAL A 426 -22.01 -8.77 -4.04
CA VAL A 426 -23.35 -9.33 -4.25
C VAL A 426 -24.32 -8.60 -3.34
N ARG A 427 -25.35 -8.01 -3.94
CA ARG A 427 -26.41 -7.29 -3.23
C ARG A 427 -27.50 -8.27 -2.84
N PHE A 428 -27.97 -8.15 -1.60
CA PHE A 428 -29.08 -8.92 -1.09
C PHE A 428 -30.15 -8.02 -0.49
N LYS A 429 -31.41 -8.37 -0.71
CA LYS A 429 -32.59 -7.87 0.00
C LYS A 429 -32.91 -8.79 1.17
N PHE A 430 -33.28 -8.20 2.30
CA PHE A 430 -33.78 -8.93 3.47
C PHE A 430 -35.07 -8.30 3.99
N ASP A 431 -35.93 -9.10 4.63
CA ASP A 431 -37.25 -8.62 5.08
C ASP A 431 -37.26 -8.06 6.52
N GLY A 432 -36.24 -8.37 7.35
CA GLY A 432 -36.10 -7.90 8.73
C GLY A 432 -34.66 -7.86 9.26
N LEU A 433 -34.43 -7.16 10.37
CA LEU A 433 -33.12 -7.05 11.01
C LEU A 433 -32.60 -8.43 11.45
N PRO A 434 -31.29 -8.73 11.30
CA PRO A 434 -30.69 -9.88 11.94
C PRO A 434 -30.94 -9.80 13.45
N THR A 435 -31.63 -10.78 14.01
CA THR A 435 -31.88 -10.85 15.45
C THR A 435 -30.62 -11.39 16.15
N PRO A 436 -30.19 -10.83 17.29
CA PRO A 436 -29.05 -11.37 18.03
C PRO A 436 -29.29 -12.85 18.38
N LEU A 437 -28.24 -13.68 18.24
CA LEU A 437 -28.29 -15.08 18.65
C LEU A 437 -28.65 -15.18 20.13
N ALA A 438 -29.85 -15.67 20.42
CA ALA A 438 -30.17 -16.15 21.76
C ALA A 438 -29.60 -17.57 21.91
N THR A 439 -28.66 -17.76 22.83
CA THR A 439 -28.41 -19.06 23.48
C THR A 439 -28.83 -18.91 24.93
N PRO A 440 -29.50 -19.89 25.56
CA PRO A 440 -29.17 -21.32 25.49
C PRO A 440 -30.39 -22.23 25.29
N ARG A 441 -30.18 -23.55 25.11
CA ARG A 441 -31.25 -24.55 25.32
C ARG A 441 -30.69 -25.80 25.98
N PRO A 442 -31.34 -26.27 27.05
CA PRO A 442 -31.90 -27.63 27.00
C PRO A 442 -33.38 -27.76 27.38
N ASP A 443 -34.14 -26.67 27.55
CA ASP A 443 -35.50 -26.69 28.13
C ASP A 443 -36.66 -26.26 27.18
N GLY A 444 -36.37 -25.92 25.92
CA GLY A 444 -37.39 -25.67 24.87
C GLY A 444 -38.08 -24.30 25.00
N LEU A 445 -38.11 -23.39 24.02
CA LEU A 445 -38.09 -23.46 22.57
C LEU A 445 -37.63 -22.08 22.02
N ALA A 446 -36.75 -22.08 21.02
CA ALA A 446 -36.63 -21.12 19.90
C ALA A 446 -35.62 -21.68 18.87
N THR A 447 -36.10 -22.20 17.72
CA THR A 447 -35.21 -22.47 16.56
C THR A 447 -34.45 -21.18 16.23
N PRO A 448 -33.13 -21.24 15.99
CA PRO A 448 -32.39 -20.04 15.61
C PRO A 448 -33.09 -19.39 14.42
N LEU A 449 -33.38 -18.09 14.48
CA LEU A 449 -33.54 -17.33 13.24
C LEU A 449 -32.21 -17.48 12.50
N ALA A 450 -32.28 -18.07 11.31
CA ALA A 450 -31.11 -18.46 10.55
C ALA A 450 -30.17 -17.26 10.43
N THR A 451 -28.94 -17.40 10.92
CA THR A 451 -27.86 -16.53 10.48
C THR A 451 -27.86 -16.56 8.94
N PRO A 452 -27.75 -15.40 8.27
CA PRO A 452 -27.72 -15.37 6.82
C PRO A 452 -26.60 -16.31 6.35
N SER A 453 -26.99 -17.33 5.61
CA SER A 453 -26.11 -18.39 5.14
C SER A 453 -26.49 -18.70 3.71
N PHE A 454 -25.46 -18.74 2.87
CA PHE A 454 -25.59 -18.85 1.43
C PHE A 454 -24.90 -20.14 0.99
N ASN A 455 -25.62 -21.00 0.28
CA ASN A 455 -25.07 -22.24 -0.26
C ASN A 455 -24.72 -22.04 -1.73
N PHE A 456 -23.48 -22.31 -2.09
CA PHE A 456 -23.00 -22.16 -3.45
C PHE A 456 -22.44 -23.47 -4.02
N ASP A 457 -22.58 -23.63 -5.33
CA ASP A 457 -21.80 -24.56 -6.15
C ASP A 457 -20.78 -23.77 -6.98
N ILE A 458 -19.61 -24.36 -7.23
CA ILE A 458 -18.50 -23.67 -7.92
C ILE A 458 -17.99 -24.50 -9.08
N SER A 459 -17.87 -23.86 -10.24
CA SER A 459 -17.30 -24.44 -11.47
C SER A 459 -16.19 -23.54 -12.01
N GLY A 460 -15.20 -24.14 -12.66
CA GLY A 460 -14.04 -23.46 -13.24
C GLY A 460 -13.32 -24.38 -14.23
N PHE A 461 -12.27 -23.86 -14.89
CA PHE A 461 -11.49 -24.66 -15.83
C PHE A 461 -10.21 -25.18 -15.19
N LEU A 462 -9.82 -26.41 -15.52
CA LEU A 462 -8.48 -26.94 -15.27
C LEU A 462 -7.84 -27.37 -16.58
N ALA A 463 -6.52 -27.23 -16.66
CA ALA A 463 -5.76 -27.92 -17.68
C ALA A 463 -5.87 -29.42 -17.40
N THR A 464 -6.34 -30.19 -18.37
CA THR A 464 -6.10 -31.63 -18.31
C THR A 464 -4.59 -31.86 -18.35
N THR A 465 -4.09 -32.90 -17.68
CA THR A 465 -2.68 -33.29 -17.79
C THR A 465 -2.22 -33.26 -19.25
N PRO A 466 -0.95 -32.90 -19.55
CA PRO A 466 -0.45 -33.10 -20.90
C PRO A 466 -0.69 -34.57 -21.26
N LEU A 467 -1.45 -34.79 -22.33
CA LEU A 467 -1.64 -36.09 -22.93
C LEU A 467 -0.30 -36.50 -23.57
N ASN A 468 0.62 -37.00 -22.73
CA ASN A 468 1.44 -38.20 -22.93
C ASN A 468 2.80 -38.16 -22.20
N LYS A 469 2.96 -39.21 -21.38
CA LYS A 469 4.14 -39.99 -20.97
C LYS A 469 5.20 -39.35 -20.07
#